data_AF-A0A397IT83-F1
#
_entry.id   AF-A0A397IT83-F1
#
_cell.length_a   1.000
_cell.length_b   1.000
_cell.length_c   1.000
_cell.angle_alpha   90.00
_cell.angle_beta   90.00
_cell.angle_gamma   90.00
#
_symmetry.space_group_name_H-M   'P 1'
#
loop_
_entity.id
_entity.type
_entity.pdbx_description
1 polymer ?
#
loop_
_entity_poly.entity_id
_entity_poly.type
_entity_poly.pdbx_seq_one_letter_code
_entity_poly.pdbx_strand_id
1 'polypeptide(L)'
;MRIHCRKKYSKSLYEYTSCKNMRRTHCAGNTRLTLEDAKKIAFNRNGQCFSEKYVNSQSSLLWCCNKGHTWFAKLNHIKDGKAWCPYCSKYTRENLCREIISKYLGPPSKIRRLDFLKTLKHPRGLELDIPYYDYGFAIEIHGPQHEKYHIFFHKGDPNNFINGISSRMNCAKKTGLF
;
A
#
# COMPACT_ATOMS: atom_id res chain seq x y z
N MET A 1 -15.23 -15.50 6.75
CA MET A 1 -14.09 -16.22 6.12
C MET A 1 -12.96 -15.23 5.86
N ARG A 2 -11.91 -15.19 6.70
CA ARG A 2 -10.70 -14.38 6.45
C ARG A 2 -9.67 -15.29 5.77
N ILE A 3 -9.50 -15.13 4.46
CA ILE A 3 -8.46 -15.86 3.71
C ILE A 3 -7.13 -15.18 4.03
N HIS A 4 -6.35 -15.78 4.94
CA HIS A 4 -4.98 -15.35 5.22
C HIS A 4 -4.05 -15.80 4.08
N CYS A 5 -3.32 -14.86 3.50
CA CYS A 5 -2.28 -15.14 2.52
C CYS A 5 -1.09 -15.84 3.21
N ARG A 6 -1.02 -17.17 3.18
CA ARG A 6 0.18 -17.91 3.56
C ARG A 6 1.19 -17.83 2.42
N LYS A 7 2.37 -17.24 2.69
CA LYS A 7 3.54 -17.29 1.81
C LYS A 7 3.95 -18.75 1.62
N LYS A 8 3.56 -19.38 0.52
CA LYS A 8 4.24 -20.59 0.04
C LYS A 8 5.28 -20.15 -0.99
N TYR A 9 6.53 -20.07 -0.54
CA TYR A 9 7.67 -20.19 -1.45
C TYR A 9 7.80 -21.66 -1.83
N SER A 10 7.68 -21.97 -3.12
CA SER A 10 8.23 -23.19 -3.69
C SER A 10 8.72 -22.86 -5.09
N LYS A 11 10.05 -22.88 -5.25
CA LYS A 11 10.70 -23.00 -6.56
C LYS A 11 10.16 -24.26 -7.23
N SER A 12 9.64 -24.15 -8.44
CA SER A 12 9.66 -25.27 -9.38
C SER A 12 9.75 -24.75 -10.81
N LEU A 13 10.77 -25.29 -11.48
CA LEU A 13 11.06 -25.18 -12.90
C LEU A 13 9.89 -25.79 -13.68
N TYR A 14 9.41 -25.10 -14.71
CA TYR A 14 8.66 -25.73 -15.78
C TYR A 14 9.15 -25.15 -17.11
N GLU A 15 10.06 -25.89 -17.75
CA GLU A 15 10.17 -25.92 -19.20
C GLU A 15 8.86 -26.49 -19.77
N TYR A 16 8.42 -26.05 -20.96
CA TYR A 16 8.02 -26.93 -22.07
C TYR A 16 7.61 -26.11 -23.31
N THR A 17 7.87 -26.74 -24.45
CA THR A 17 7.93 -26.25 -25.82
C THR A 17 6.58 -26.25 -26.56
N SER A 18 6.46 -25.32 -27.50
CA SER A 18 5.74 -25.35 -28.80
C SER A 18 4.36 -26.02 -28.91
N CYS A 19 3.35 -25.24 -29.36
CA CYS A 19 2.68 -25.56 -30.63
C CYS A 19 2.00 -24.34 -31.28
N LYS A 20 2.28 -24.16 -32.58
CA LYS A 20 1.72 -23.15 -33.46
C LYS A 20 0.23 -23.43 -33.71
N ASN A 21 -0.60 -22.40 -33.70
CA ASN A 21 -1.73 -22.33 -34.63
C ASN A 21 -2.07 -20.86 -34.98
N MET A 22 -1.69 -20.48 -36.19
CA MET A 22 -2.03 -19.21 -36.83
C MET A 22 -3.49 -19.24 -37.28
N ARG A 23 -4.30 -18.29 -36.78
CA ARG A 23 -5.26 -17.54 -37.60
C ARG A 23 -5.22 -16.08 -37.17
N ARG A 24 -4.61 -15.23 -38.01
CA ARG A 24 -4.61 -13.78 -37.86
C ARG A 24 -5.85 -13.23 -38.56
N THR A 25 -6.71 -12.55 -37.82
CA THR A 25 -7.55 -11.48 -38.37
C THR A 25 -7.23 -10.22 -37.58
N HIS A 26 -6.68 -9.24 -38.30
CA HIS A 26 -6.26 -7.96 -37.75
C HIS A 26 -7.46 -7.16 -37.28
N CYS A 27 -7.48 -6.81 -36.00
CA CYS A 27 -8.08 -5.57 -35.49
C CYS A 27 -7.02 -4.93 -34.60
N ALA A 28 -6.61 -3.70 -34.90
CA ALA A 28 -5.57 -3.00 -34.17
C ALA A 28 -5.95 -2.88 -32.67
N GLY A 29 -5.13 -3.49 -31.82
CA GLY A 29 -4.99 -3.06 -30.42
C GLY A 29 -5.84 -3.73 -29.35
N ASN A 30 -6.71 -4.71 -29.64
CA ASN A 30 -7.51 -5.38 -28.59
C ASN A 30 -7.14 -6.86 -28.42
N THR A 31 -5.89 -7.12 -28.02
CA THR A 31 -5.46 -8.45 -27.61
C THR A 31 -6.28 -8.88 -26.40
N ARG A 32 -7.02 -9.99 -26.53
CA ARG A 32 -7.79 -10.56 -25.42
C ARG A 32 -6.83 -10.88 -24.28
N LEU A 33 -7.02 -10.22 -23.14
CA LEU A 33 -6.25 -10.52 -21.93
C LEU A 33 -6.56 -11.94 -21.45
N THR A 34 -5.55 -12.63 -20.95
CA THR A 34 -5.63 -13.99 -20.46
C THR A 34 -5.42 -14.06 -18.95
N LEU A 35 -5.72 -15.21 -18.34
CA LEU A 35 -5.38 -15.45 -16.94
C LEU A 35 -3.86 -15.40 -16.69
N GLU A 36 -3.05 -15.78 -17.68
CA GLU A 36 -1.60 -15.65 -17.58
C GLU A 36 -1.16 -14.19 -17.51
N ASP A 37 -1.79 -13.30 -18.28
CA ASP A 37 -1.52 -11.87 -18.19
C ASP A 37 -1.86 -11.33 -16.80
N ALA A 38 -2.97 -11.80 -16.19
CA ALA A 38 -3.30 -11.47 -14.82
C ALA A 38 -2.23 -11.92 -13.82
N LYS A 39 -1.74 -13.15 -13.94
CA LYS A 39 -0.67 -13.69 -13.08
C LYS A 39 0.64 -12.93 -13.28
N LYS A 40 1.01 -12.60 -14.52
CA LYS A 40 2.20 -11.80 -14.85
C LYS A 40 2.10 -10.39 -14.28
N ILE A 41 0.96 -9.72 -14.43
CA ILE A 41 0.71 -8.39 -13.86
C ILE A 41 0.83 -8.43 -12.33
N ALA A 42 0.24 -9.43 -11.69
CA ALA A 42 0.34 -9.59 -10.24
C ALA A 42 1.81 -9.78 -9.81
N PHE A 43 2.53 -10.67 -10.48
CA PHE A 43 3.94 -10.93 -10.21
C PHE A 43 4.81 -9.67 -10.34
N ASN A 44 4.66 -8.93 -11.44
CA ASN A 44 5.40 -7.68 -11.69
C ASN A 44 5.13 -6.60 -10.63
N ARG A 45 4.00 -6.69 -9.93
CA ARG A 45 3.62 -5.79 -8.82
C ARG A 45 3.88 -6.41 -7.44
N ASN A 46 4.75 -7.41 -7.37
CA ASN A 46 5.11 -8.15 -6.16
C ASN A 46 3.88 -8.74 -5.44
N GLY A 47 2.90 -9.20 -6.19
CA GLY A 47 1.69 -9.80 -5.66
C GLY A 47 1.30 -11.09 -6.37
N GLN A 48 0.09 -11.56 -6.11
CA GLN A 48 -0.42 -12.82 -6.63
C GLN A 48 -1.85 -12.66 -7.13
N CYS A 49 -2.19 -13.40 -8.19
CA CYS A 49 -3.57 -13.62 -8.62
C CYS A 49 -3.96 -15.03 -8.18
N PHE A 50 -4.95 -15.15 -7.30
CA PHE A 50 -5.41 -16.43 -6.75
C PHE A 50 -6.53 -17.07 -7.58
N SER A 51 -7.07 -16.37 -8.57
CA SER A 51 -8.10 -16.92 -9.44
C SER A 51 -7.53 -18.02 -10.34
N GLU A 52 -8.23 -19.14 -10.39
CA GLU A 52 -7.91 -20.28 -11.27
C GLU A 52 -8.56 -20.15 -12.65
N LYS A 53 -9.61 -19.34 -12.77
CA LYS A 53 -10.40 -19.15 -13.99
C LYS A 53 -10.56 -17.66 -14.29
N TYR A 54 -10.44 -17.31 -15.57
CA TYR A 54 -10.79 -16.00 -16.10
C TYR A 54 -11.78 -16.20 -17.24
N VAL A 55 -13.02 -15.79 -17.03
CA VAL A 55 -14.13 -16.07 -17.95
C VAL A 55 -14.21 -14.99 -19.02
N ASN A 56 -14.15 -13.72 -18.61
CA ASN A 56 -14.23 -12.56 -19.50
C ASN A 56 -13.71 -11.28 -18.80
N SER A 57 -13.66 -10.16 -19.54
CA SER A 57 -13.21 -8.85 -19.03
C SER A 57 -14.08 -8.25 -17.93
N GLN A 58 -15.31 -8.74 -17.76
CA GLN A 58 -16.21 -8.31 -16.70
C GLN A 58 -16.04 -9.13 -15.41
N SER A 59 -15.46 -10.34 -15.51
CA SER A 59 -15.21 -11.20 -14.37
C SER A 59 -14.14 -10.61 -13.45
N SER A 60 -14.44 -10.58 -12.15
CA SER A 60 -13.48 -10.16 -11.14
C SER A 60 -12.54 -11.31 -10.81
N LEU A 61 -11.25 -11.00 -10.70
CA LEU A 61 -10.23 -11.91 -10.22
C LEU A 61 -9.90 -11.58 -8.76
N LEU A 62 -9.43 -12.58 -8.02
CA LEU A 62 -8.96 -12.43 -6.65
C LEU A 62 -7.46 -12.11 -6.67
N TRP A 63 -7.10 -10.95 -6.14
CA TRP A 63 -5.75 -10.41 -6.12
C TRP A 63 -5.19 -10.35 -4.70
N CYS A 64 -3.86 -10.35 -4.60
CA CYS A 64 -3.13 -10.18 -3.37
C CYS A 64 -1.87 -9.33 -3.60
N CYS A 65 -1.59 -8.39 -2.70
CA CYS A 65 -0.35 -7.60 -2.74
C CYS A 65 0.73 -8.18 -1.81
N ASN A 66 1.98 -7.72 -1.92
CA ASN A 66 3.08 -8.13 -1.02
C ASN A 66 2.79 -7.95 0.49
N LYS A 67 1.94 -6.98 0.87
CA LYS A 67 1.50 -6.75 2.26
C LYS A 67 0.42 -7.74 2.73
N GLY A 68 -0.01 -8.68 1.88
CA GLY A 68 -0.98 -9.74 2.20
C GLY A 68 -2.45 -9.32 2.12
N HIS A 69 -2.76 -8.10 1.67
CA HIS A 69 -4.14 -7.69 1.45
C HIS A 69 -4.74 -8.41 0.24
N THR A 70 -5.96 -8.91 0.39
CA THR A 70 -6.71 -9.60 -0.68
C THR A 70 -7.93 -8.78 -1.09
N TRP A 71 -8.21 -8.72 -2.40
CA TRP A 71 -9.38 -8.01 -2.93
C TRP A 71 -9.81 -8.58 -4.28
N PHE A 72 -11.08 -8.34 -4.63
CA PHE A 72 -11.62 -8.65 -5.95
C PHE A 72 -11.53 -7.43 -6.86
N ALA A 73 -11.03 -7.62 -8.08
CA ALA A 73 -11.01 -6.57 -9.10
C ALA A 73 -10.99 -7.17 -10.51
N LYS A 74 -11.55 -6.43 -11.48
CA LYS A 74 -11.46 -6.77 -12.91
C LYS A 74 -10.03 -6.62 -13.41
N LEU A 75 -9.63 -7.47 -14.35
CA LEU A 75 -8.29 -7.44 -14.92
C LEU A 75 -7.95 -6.10 -15.59
N ASN A 76 -8.89 -5.51 -16.34
CA ASN A 76 -8.69 -4.20 -16.96
C ASN A 76 -8.48 -3.09 -15.92
N HIS A 77 -9.24 -3.12 -14.81
CA HIS A 77 -9.05 -2.14 -13.72
C HIS A 77 -7.67 -2.26 -13.09
N ILE A 78 -7.14 -3.47 -12.99
CA ILE A 78 -5.79 -3.68 -12.47
C ILE A 78 -4.74 -3.26 -13.49
N LYS A 79 -4.91 -3.61 -14.77
CA LYS A 79 -3.96 -3.26 -15.83
C LYS A 79 -3.84 -1.75 -16.00
N ASP A 80 -4.97 -1.07 -16.14
CA ASP A 80 -5.05 0.34 -16.52
C ASP A 80 -5.25 1.29 -15.31
N GLY A 81 -5.50 0.74 -14.12
CA GLY A 81 -5.76 1.52 -12.91
C GLY A 81 -4.52 2.20 -12.33
N LYS A 82 -4.74 3.35 -11.68
CA LYS A 82 -3.69 4.14 -11.02
C LYS A 82 -3.19 3.52 -9.69
N ALA A 83 -3.98 2.64 -9.08
CA ALA A 83 -3.65 2.02 -7.80
C ALA A 83 -3.67 0.50 -7.92
N TRP A 84 -2.57 -0.14 -7.48
CA TRP A 84 -2.44 -1.59 -7.48
C TRP A 84 -3.29 -2.26 -6.41
N CYS A 85 -3.20 -1.79 -5.17
CA CYS A 85 -3.92 -2.36 -4.03
C CYS A 85 -4.67 -1.24 -3.29
N PRO A 86 -6.00 -1.38 -3.07
CA PRO A 86 -6.82 -0.33 -2.47
C PRO A 86 -6.41 -0.03 -1.01
N TYR A 87 -5.80 -1.01 -0.34
CA TYR A 87 -5.34 -0.88 1.05
C TYR A 87 -3.91 -0.35 1.18
N CYS A 88 -3.11 -0.43 0.10
CA CYS A 88 -1.72 0.04 0.10
C CYS A 88 -1.56 1.48 -0.41
N SER A 89 -2.65 2.13 -0.84
CA SER A 89 -2.62 3.55 -1.17
C SER A 89 -2.08 4.33 0.04
N LYS A 90 -1.13 5.24 -0.21
CA LYS A 90 -0.52 6.12 0.80
C LYS A 90 -1.60 6.77 1.68
N TYR A 91 -2.72 7.15 1.07
CA TYR A 91 -3.78 7.86 1.77
C TYR A 91 -4.77 6.94 2.48
N THR A 92 -4.77 5.61 2.29
CA THR A 92 -5.80 4.76 2.90
C THR A 92 -5.69 4.72 4.43
N ARG A 93 -4.48 4.58 4.97
CA ARG A 93 -4.26 4.65 6.43
C ARG A 93 -4.45 6.07 6.96
N GLU A 94 -4.01 7.06 6.20
CA GLU A 94 -4.20 8.46 6.56
C GLU A 94 -5.68 8.80 6.66
N ASN A 95 -6.46 8.46 5.64
CA ASN A 95 -7.91 8.69 5.58
C ASN A 95 -8.64 7.96 6.70
N LEU A 96 -8.32 6.70 6.97
CA LEU A 96 -8.92 5.96 8.07
C LEU A 96 -8.64 6.65 9.43
N CYS A 97 -7.39 7.06 9.68
CA CYS A 97 -7.06 7.79 10.88
C CYS A 97 -7.75 9.16 10.93
N ARG A 98 -7.85 9.87 9.80
CA ARG A 98 -8.60 11.14 9.72
C ARG A 98 -10.05 10.93 10.11
N GLU A 99 -10.73 9.95 9.55
CA GLU A 99 -12.14 9.65 9.84
C GLU A 99 -12.34 9.31 11.33
N ILE A 100 -11.54 8.39 11.86
CA ILE A 100 -11.64 7.96 13.26
C ILE A 100 -11.43 9.14 14.19
N ILE A 101 -10.38 9.93 13.97
CA ILE A 101 -9.99 11.00 14.91
C ILE A 101 -10.91 12.20 14.76
N SER A 102 -11.39 12.49 13.54
CA SER A 102 -12.33 13.58 13.33
C SER A 102 -13.67 13.36 14.04
N LYS A 103 -14.05 12.10 14.28
CA LYS A 103 -15.22 11.76 15.10
C LYS A 103 -15.10 12.24 16.55
N TYR A 104 -13.87 12.28 17.09
CA TYR A 104 -13.63 12.64 18.49
C TYR A 104 -13.13 14.07 18.69
N LEU A 105 -12.28 14.58 17.78
CA LEU A 105 -11.60 15.86 17.92
C LEU A 105 -12.07 16.94 16.94
N GLY A 106 -12.99 16.61 16.03
CA GLY A 106 -13.36 17.48 14.91
C GLY A 106 -12.36 17.42 13.75
N PRO A 107 -12.54 18.17 12.67
CA PRO A 107 -11.65 18.10 11.51
C PRO A 107 -10.22 18.59 11.85
N PRO A 108 -9.17 17.98 11.27
CA PRO A 108 -7.79 18.41 11.48
C PRO A 108 -7.50 19.77 10.83
N SER A 109 -6.42 20.41 11.26
CA SER A 109 -5.96 21.68 10.71
C SER A 109 -5.62 21.56 9.21
N LYS A 110 -5.96 22.60 8.43
CA LYS A 110 -5.76 22.61 6.97
C LYS A 110 -4.29 22.74 6.55
N ILE A 111 -3.51 23.49 7.33
CA ILE A 111 -2.11 23.79 7.00
C ILE A 111 -1.25 22.59 7.42
N ARG A 112 -0.67 21.88 6.45
CA ARG A 112 0.18 20.70 6.71
C ARG A 112 1.69 21.00 6.66
N ARG A 113 2.08 22.13 6.08
CA ARG A 113 3.47 22.59 6.03
C ARG A 113 3.56 23.93 6.73
N LEU A 114 4.32 23.97 7.80
CA LEU A 114 4.54 25.17 8.59
C LEU A 114 5.91 25.74 8.27
N ASP A 115 6.02 27.06 8.25
CA ASP A 115 7.27 27.73 7.90
C ASP A 115 8.40 27.41 8.88
N PHE A 116 8.10 27.21 10.16
CA PHE A 116 9.10 26.81 11.16
C PHE A 116 9.66 25.39 10.96
N LEU A 117 9.05 24.57 10.08
CA LEU A 117 9.58 23.26 9.71
C LEU A 117 10.47 23.32 8.46
N LYS A 118 10.76 24.51 7.92
CA LYS A 118 11.72 24.71 6.84
C LYS A 118 13.14 24.51 7.37
N THR A 119 13.94 23.77 6.62
CA THR A 119 15.37 23.57 6.89
C THR A 119 16.16 23.76 5.61
N LEU A 120 17.49 23.90 5.69
CA LEU A 120 18.36 23.95 4.51
C LEU A 120 18.17 22.72 3.60
N LYS A 121 17.88 21.55 4.19
CA LYS A 121 17.60 20.30 3.45
C LYS A 121 16.17 20.22 2.90
N HIS A 122 15.22 20.95 3.51
CA HIS A 122 13.81 20.95 3.15
C HIS A 122 13.28 22.39 3.09
N PRO A 123 13.60 23.17 2.03
CA PRO A 123 13.25 24.59 1.95
C PRO A 123 11.74 24.85 1.85
N ARG A 124 10.96 23.84 1.45
CA ARG A 124 9.49 23.88 1.43
C ARG A 124 8.83 23.49 2.75
N GLY A 125 9.62 23.12 3.77
CA GLY A 125 9.13 22.63 5.05
C GLY A 125 8.80 21.13 5.03
N LEU A 126 8.92 20.49 6.19
CA LEU A 126 8.38 19.14 6.40
C LEU A 126 6.85 19.18 6.40
N GLU A 127 6.23 18.14 5.83
CA GLU A 127 4.78 17.97 5.80
C GLU A 127 4.35 17.08 6.96
N LEU A 128 3.41 17.57 7.77
CA LEU A 128 2.75 16.81 8.81
C LEU A 128 1.56 16.05 8.21
N ASP A 129 1.36 14.80 8.62
CA ASP A 129 0.28 13.97 8.10
C ASP A 129 -1.10 14.47 8.57
N ILE A 130 -1.42 14.41 9.87
CA ILE A 130 -2.70 14.89 10.43
C ILE A 130 -2.43 15.87 11.58
N PRO A 131 -2.37 17.19 11.31
CA PRO A 131 -2.15 18.19 12.35
C PRO A 131 -3.42 18.59 13.10
N TYR A 132 -3.29 18.79 14.41
CA TYR A 132 -4.31 19.31 15.33
C TYR A 132 -3.68 20.39 16.21
N TYR A 133 -3.49 21.59 15.66
CA TYR A 133 -2.74 22.65 16.34
C TYR A 133 -3.44 23.18 17.60
N ASP A 134 -4.77 23.18 17.63
CA ASP A 134 -5.56 23.56 18.80
C ASP A 134 -5.27 22.64 20.01
N TYR A 135 -4.78 21.43 19.74
CA TYR A 135 -4.38 20.45 20.75
C TYR A 135 -2.85 20.31 20.87
N GLY A 136 -2.07 21.04 20.08
CA GLY A 136 -0.61 21.04 20.14
C GLY A 136 0.07 19.75 19.64
N PHE A 137 -0.56 18.96 18.76
CA PHE A 137 0.06 17.74 18.23
C PHE A 137 -0.24 17.49 16.73
N ALA A 138 0.53 16.57 16.15
CA ALA A 138 0.27 16.02 14.82
C ALA A 138 0.49 14.51 14.83
N ILE A 139 -0.25 13.79 13.97
CA ILE A 139 -0.17 12.34 13.87
C ILE A 139 0.53 11.98 12.59
N GLU A 140 1.70 11.36 12.72
CA GLU A 140 2.54 10.87 11.63
C GLU A 140 2.21 9.41 11.30
N ILE A 141 1.62 9.19 10.14
CA ILE A 141 1.14 7.89 9.67
C ILE A 141 2.16 7.23 8.76
N HIS A 142 2.98 8.04 8.10
CA HIS A 142 4.05 7.58 7.23
C HIS A 142 5.41 7.98 7.80
N GLY A 143 6.24 6.97 8.07
CA GLY A 143 7.60 7.22 8.53
C GLY A 143 8.41 5.92 8.58
N PRO A 144 9.72 5.97 8.28
CA PRO A 144 10.59 4.79 8.29
C PRO A 144 10.57 4.06 9.63
N GLN A 145 10.32 4.77 10.74
CA GLN A 145 10.17 4.20 12.08
C GLN A 145 9.04 3.16 12.22
N HIS A 146 8.06 3.17 11.31
CA HIS A 146 6.95 2.21 11.28
C HIS A 146 7.31 0.91 10.54
N GLU A 147 8.40 0.92 9.78
CA GLU A 147 8.81 -0.21 8.94
C GLU A 147 10.19 -0.77 9.32
N LYS A 148 11.06 0.05 9.93
CA LYS A 148 12.42 -0.30 10.31
C LYS A 148 12.79 0.28 11.66
N TYR A 149 13.63 -0.44 12.39
CA TYR A 149 14.27 0.09 13.58
C TYR A 149 15.10 1.34 13.24
N HIS A 150 15.02 2.34 14.10
CA HIS A 150 15.77 3.58 14.01
C HIS A 150 16.09 4.04 15.43
N ILE A 151 17.40 4.12 15.73
CA ILE A 151 17.92 4.37 17.08
C ILE A 151 17.24 5.53 17.80
N PHE A 152 17.01 6.64 17.10
CA PHE A 152 16.35 7.83 17.64
C PHE A 152 14.89 7.57 18.06
N PHE A 153 14.11 6.89 17.23
CA PHE A 153 12.67 6.70 17.47
C PHE A 153 12.38 5.57 18.46
N HIS A 154 13.30 4.60 18.58
CA HIS A 154 13.16 3.44 19.44
C HIS A 154 14.04 3.52 20.70
N LYS A 155 14.64 4.69 20.96
CA LYS A 155 15.44 5.00 22.15
C LYS A 155 16.60 4.02 22.39
N GLY A 156 17.23 3.54 21.31
CA GLY A 156 18.33 2.57 21.42
C GLY A 156 17.91 1.13 21.69
N ASP A 157 16.62 0.85 21.93
CA ASP A 157 16.13 -0.49 22.25
C ASP A 157 15.28 -1.08 21.11
N PRO A 158 15.76 -2.12 20.40
CA PRO A 158 15.02 -2.82 19.35
C PRO A 158 13.67 -3.40 19.81
N ASN A 159 13.52 -3.70 21.10
CA ASN A 159 12.24 -4.20 21.63
C ASN A 159 11.15 -3.14 21.54
N ASN A 160 11.48 -1.84 21.59
CA ASN A 160 10.51 -0.76 21.38
C ASN A 160 9.95 -0.75 19.95
N PHE A 161 10.74 -1.16 18.96
CA PHE A 161 10.25 -1.36 17.60
C PHE A 161 9.34 -2.59 17.51
N ILE A 162 9.74 -3.72 18.10
CA ILE A 162 8.94 -4.96 18.11
C ILE A 162 7.59 -4.73 18.81
N ASN A 163 7.59 -4.08 19.96
CA ASN A 163 6.39 -3.71 20.72
C ASN A 163 5.53 -2.70 19.95
N GLY A 164 6.15 -1.76 19.23
CA GLY A 164 5.47 -0.80 18.36
C GLY A 164 4.83 -1.43 17.12
N ILE A 165 5.36 -2.55 16.61
CA ILE A 165 4.74 -3.32 15.52
C ILE A 165 3.43 -3.97 16.00
N SER A 166 3.38 -4.40 17.27
CA SER A 166 2.20 -4.99 17.90
C SER A 166 1.11 -3.94 18.20
N SER A 167 1.52 -2.70 18.48
CA SER A 167 0.65 -1.56 18.83
C SER A 167 0.65 -0.50 17.71
N ARG A 168 -0.07 -0.76 16.61
CA ARG A 168 -0.05 0.07 15.38
C ARG A 168 -0.67 1.49 15.46
N MET A 169 -0.72 2.09 16.63
CA MET A 169 -1.07 3.50 16.83
C MET A 169 -0.08 4.14 17.80
N ASN A 170 1.11 4.49 17.32
CA ASN A 170 2.04 5.33 18.10
C ASN A 170 1.83 6.79 17.73
N CYS A 171 1.27 7.55 18.67
CA CYS A 171 1.18 9.01 18.63
C CYS A 171 2.57 9.58 18.93
N ALA A 172 3.14 10.35 18.01
CA ALA A 172 4.39 11.07 18.26
C ALA A 172 4.09 12.33 19.08
N LYS A 173 4.26 12.27 20.40
CA LYS A 173 4.44 13.49 21.19
C LYS A 173 5.86 13.99 20.96
N LYS A 174 6.03 15.08 20.22
CA LYS A 174 7.28 15.87 20.28
C LYS A 174 7.31 16.57 21.64
N THR A 175 7.77 15.87 22.66
CA THR A 175 8.18 16.52 23.92
C THR A 175 9.59 17.08 23.72
N GLY A 176 9.68 18.40 23.59
CA GLY A 176 10.86 19.21 23.93
C GLY A 176 12.13 18.98 23.11
N LEU A 177 12.40 19.87 22.17
CA LEU A 177 13.53 20.82 22.19
C LEU A 177 13.41 21.68 20.94
N PHE A 178 13.44 22.99 21.17
CA PHE A 178 13.41 24.04 20.17
C PHE A 178 14.56 23.92 19.17
#